data_AF-A0A945ZV77-F1
#
_entry.id   AF-A0A945ZV77-F1
#
_cell.length_a   1.000
_cell.length_b   1.000
_cell.length_c   1.000
_cell.angle_alpha   90.00
_cell.angle_beta   90.00
_cell.angle_gamma   90.00
#
_symmetry.space_group_name_H-M   'P 1'
#
loop_
_entity.id
_entity.type
_entity.pdbx_description
1 polymer ?
#
loop_
_entity_poly.entity_id
_entity_poly.type
_entity_poly.pdbx_seq_one_letter_code
_entity_poly.pdbx_strand_id
1 'polypeptide(L)' 'AAEIARLANVKKLILGHFSSRYNNLNDFQSQAQEVFNNVELASDGKVFNF' A
#
# COMPACT_ATOMS: atom_id res chain seq x y z
N ALA A 1 -2.46 6.69 -5.12
CA ALA A 1 -2.83 6.26 -3.75
C ALA A 1 -1.94 6.91 -2.69
N ALA A 2 -0.61 6.79 -2.79
CA ALA A 2 0.35 7.34 -1.81
C ALA A 2 0.22 8.85 -1.57
N GLU A 3 0.09 9.64 -2.64
CA GLU A 3 -0.05 11.08 -2.52
C GLU A 3 -1.35 11.52 -1.82
N ILE A 4 -2.45 10.82 -2.12
CA ILE A 4 -3.74 11.06 -1.45
C ILE A 4 -3.65 10.71 0.04
N ALA A 5 -2.99 9.60 0.39
CA ALA A 5 -2.77 9.22 1.79
C ALA A 5 -1.94 10.26 2.55
N ARG A 6 -0.89 10.78 1.91
CA ARG A 6 -0.07 11.88 2.45
C ARG A 6 -0.91 13.15 2.66
N LEU A 7 -1.71 13.55 1.68
CA LEU A 7 -2.57 14.74 1.76
C LEU A 7 -3.71 14.57 2.77
N ALA A 8 -4.28 13.38 2.89
CA ALA A 8 -5.33 13.04 3.84
C ALA A 8 -4.80 12.83 5.28
N ASN A 9 -3.48 12.92 5.49
CA ASN A 9 -2.80 12.78 6.78
C ASN A 9 -3.21 11.50 7.54
N VAL A 10 -3.37 10.40 6.79
CA VAL A 10 -3.74 9.10 7.37
C VAL A 10 -2.52 8.47 8.05
N LYS A 11 -2.76 7.60 9.04
CA LYS A 11 -1.66 6.92 9.74
C LYS A 11 -1.03 5.79 8.92
N LYS A 12 -1.80 5.14 8.05
CA LYS A 12 -1.40 3.95 7.30
C LYS A 12 -2.15 3.87 5.97
N LEU A 13 -1.44 3.51 4.91
CA LEU A 13 -1.98 3.25 3.58
C LEU A 13 -1.91 1.76 3.30
N ILE A 14 -3.06 1.14 3.08
CA ILE A 14 -3.13 -0.27 2.69
C ILE A 14 -3.35 -0.31 1.17
N LEU A 15 -2.36 -0.82 0.44
CA LEU A 15 -2.46 -1.08 -0.99
C LEU A 15 -3.01 -2.48 -1.19
N GLY A 16 -4.22 -2.58 -1.73
CA GLY A 16 -4.84 -3.84 -2.09
C GLY A 16 -5.40 -3.79 -3.51
N HIS A 17 -6.08 -4.87 -3.91
CA HIS A 17 -6.73 -4.97 -5.22
C HIS A 17 -5.75 -4.96 -6.41
N PHE A 18 -4.66 -5.71 -6.29
CA PHE A 18 -3.73 -5.89 -7.40
C PHE A 18 -4.34 -6.82 -8.44
N SER A 19 -4.20 -6.49 -9.73
CA SER A 19 -4.52 -7.45 -10.77
C SER A 19 -3.63 -8.69 -10.61
N SER A 20 -4.23 -9.88 -10.71
CA SER A 20 -3.55 -11.19 -10.64
C SER A 20 -2.43 -11.38 -11.68
N ARG A 21 -2.26 -10.39 -12.56
CA ARG A 21 -1.25 -10.29 -13.61
C ARG A 21 0.09 -9.78 -13.10
N TYR A 22 0.12 -9.15 -11.92
CA TYR A 22 1.33 -8.58 -11.33
C TYR A 22 1.84 -9.50 -10.22
N ASN A 23 2.89 -10.26 -10.53
CA ASN A 23 3.56 -11.12 -9.54
C ASN A 23 4.38 -10.31 -8.53
N ASN A 24 4.81 -9.10 -8.89
CA ASN A 24 5.73 -8.30 -8.09
C ASN A 24 5.03 -7.05 -7.56
N LEU A 25 4.39 -7.20 -6.40
CA LEU A 25 3.72 -6.11 -5.69
C LEU A 25 4.72 -5.20 -4.95
N ASN A 26 5.95 -5.68 -4.76
CA ASN A 26 7.03 -4.97 -4.10
C ASN A 26 7.41 -3.68 -4.83
N ASP A 27 7.36 -3.67 -6.17
CA ASP A 27 7.67 -2.48 -6.96
C ASP A 27 6.65 -1.37 -6.70
N PHE A 28 5.38 -1.73 -6.54
CA PHE A 28 4.33 -0.78 -6.17
C PHE A 28 4.46 -0.29 -4.73
N GLN A 29 4.87 -1.16 -3.80
CA GLN A 29 5.15 -0.76 -2.43
C GLN A 29 6.31 0.23 -2.37
N SER A 30 7.41 -0.05 -3.06
CA SER A 30 8.60 0.81 -3.05
C SER A 30 8.29 2.20 -3.59
N GLN A 31 7.59 2.29 -4.72
CA GLN A 31 7.14 3.57 -5.29
C GLN A 31 6.19 4.33 -4.37
N ALA A 32 5.28 3.61 -3.70
CA ALA A 32 4.37 4.24 -2.74
C ALA A 32 5.11 4.69 -1.47
N GLN A 33 6.14 3.96 -1.02
CA GLN A 33 6.96 4.31 0.13
C GLN A 33 7.80 5.56 -0.09
N GLU A 34 8.24 5.83 -1.32
CA GLU A 34 8.93 7.10 -1.66
C GLU A 34 8.05 8.33 -1.40
N VAL A 35 6.73 8.18 -1.54
CA VAL A 35 5.76 9.27 -1.33
C VAL A 35 5.13 9.23 0.06
N PHE A 36 4.97 8.04 0.65
CA PHE A 36 4.30 7.82 1.93
C PHE A 36 4.92 6.64 2.68
N ASN A 37 5.62 6.88 3.79
CA ASN A 37 6.38 5.82 4.48
C ASN A 37 5.52 4.65 5.00
N ASN A 38 4.30 4.90 5.47
CA ASN A 38 3.46 3.89 6.13
C ASN A 38 2.57 3.10 5.15
N VAL A 39 3.20 2.42 4.19
CA VAL A 39 2.50 1.58 3.20
C VAL A 39 2.55 0.11 3.57
N GLU A 40 1.39 -0.54 3.58
CA GLU A 40 1.26 -1.98 3.71
C GLU A 40 0.58 -2.59 2.48
N LEU A 41 1.14 -3.67 1.96
CA LEU A 41 0.50 -4.50 0.94
C LEU A 41 -0.55 -5.40 1.59
N ALA A 42 -1.79 -5.35 1.11
CA ALA A 42 -2.81 -6.34 1.40
C ALA A 42 -2.49 -7.64 0.66
N SER A 43 -2.68 -8.76 1.36
CA SER A 43 -2.45 -10.11 0.86
C SER A 43 -3.64 -10.96 1.30
N ASP A 44 -3.97 -12.00 0.55
CA ASP A 44 -5.04 -12.92 0.94
C ASP A 44 -4.77 -13.50 2.34
N GLY A 45 -5.75 -13.37 3.23
CA GLY A 45 -5.63 -13.79 4.64
C GLY A 45 -4.85 -12.84 5.56
N LYS A 46 -4.37 -11.69 5.06
CA LYS A 46 -3.67 -10.71 5.89
C LYS A 46 -4.64 -9.92 6.76
N VAL A 47 -4.44 -9.98 8.07
CA VAL A 47 -5.22 -9.25 9.06
C VAL A 47 -4.43 -8.02 9.49
N PHE A 48 -5.09 -6.87 9.49
CA PHE A 48 -4.54 -5.62 10.00
C PHE A 48 -5.21 -5.30 11.33
N ASN A 49 -4.42 -5.20 12.40
CA ASN A 49 -4.89 -4.72 13.69
C ASN A 49 -4.63 -3.20 13.78
N PHE A 50 -5.62 -2.46 14.28
CA PHE A 50 -5.64 -1.00 14.37
C PHE A 50 -5.76 -0.53 15.81
#